data_AF-A0A498Q5Z9-F1
#
_entry.id   AF-A0A498Q5Z9-F1
#
_cell.length_a   1.000
_cell.length_b   1.000
_cell.length_c   1.000
_cell.angle_alpha   90.00
_cell.angle_beta   90.00
_cell.angle_gamma   90.00
#
_symmetry.space_group_name_H-M   'P 1'
#
loop_
_entity.id
_entity.type
_entity.pdbx_description
1 polymer ?
#
loop_
_entity_poly.entity_id
_entity_poly.type
_entity_poly.pdbx_seq_one_letter_code
_entity_poly.pdbx_strand_id
1 'polypeptide(L)'
;MSFVSLAPELAAVATTDLTRIGSAISSANTAAAAPTTALLAAGADEVSAVMATLFAEYGRQYQALAGQVAASYDQFTRTVLAGVNAYAAAEVANITQLATNAVNAVNEPALELTGRPLFGNGADGYTNAQGLGTAGKPGGWLYGNGGTGGISTRAGVPGGAGGAAGLIGTGGTGGSSVYGGAPGGAGGPALLIGDGGTGGASGPGGVGGVGGRAGLLWGHSGTAGISTLLSPNQTLIYVDQYGNPLLNISVGGGPSLPVIVDSGSTGLLVPPQYVNLPSLGTPTGSGSVSYGISDANRLFVDYKTYQTSVNYGNGIVSPSTTVGVATRAYLGTPSNPVDVSLLPAYLGVGPNNGFPFSAPTNAALPANMNQGVLINMPRGLLEFGPNSLPPVVQLDGAPGTTVQVQINGGIPQTVHAYIDSGGVTGSIPQSLVPGLALGSHLPQGTTLTVYTINGLKLYSQTVTAASGPIVVSGSTFNTGSYPFAVGPIYVWNNDATGTTVFDRLG
;
A
#
# COMPACT_ATOMS: atom_id res chain seq x y z
N MET A 1 18.88 16.87 51.47
CA MET A 1 17.80 16.04 50.90
C MET A 1 17.88 14.69 51.59
N SER A 2 16.85 14.30 52.34
CA SER A 2 16.78 12.96 52.94
C SER A 2 16.30 11.99 51.87
N PHE A 3 17.10 10.97 51.55
CA PHE A 3 16.67 9.89 50.66
C PHE A 3 15.79 8.92 51.46
N VAL A 4 14.53 8.77 51.05
CA VAL A 4 13.65 7.74 51.57
C VAL A 4 13.89 6.49 50.70
N SER A 5 14.39 5.42 51.32
CA SER A 5 14.54 4.11 50.69
C SER A 5 13.43 3.21 51.21
N LEU A 6 12.73 2.52 50.30
CA LEU A 6 11.58 1.69 50.63
C LEU A 6 11.80 0.34 49.95
N ALA A 7 11.96 -0.74 50.72
CA ALA A 7 12.11 -2.08 50.15
C ALA A 7 10.73 -2.57 49.67
N PRO A 8 10.52 -2.83 48.36
CA PRO A 8 9.23 -3.24 47.81
C PRO A 8 8.65 -4.49 48.50
N GLU A 9 9.52 -5.42 48.88
CA GLU A 9 9.14 -6.65 49.57
C GLU A 9 8.59 -6.37 50.97
N LEU A 10 9.16 -5.40 51.70
CA LEU A 10 8.67 -5.00 53.02
C LEU A 10 7.34 -4.23 52.93
N ALA A 11 7.14 -3.47 51.85
CA ALA A 11 5.91 -2.74 51.60
C ALA A 11 4.72 -3.66 51.26
N ALA A 12 4.97 -4.71 50.46
CA ALA A 12 3.98 -5.73 50.13
C ALA A 12 3.54 -6.54 51.36
N VAL A 13 4.48 -6.85 52.26
CA VAL A 13 4.17 -7.49 53.56
C VAL A 13 3.34 -6.57 54.45
N ALA A 14 3.75 -5.30 54.59
CA ALA A 14 3.04 -4.33 55.44
C ALA A 14 1.60 -4.07 54.98
N THR A 15 1.36 -3.96 53.67
CA THR A 15 0.01 -3.79 53.11
C THR A 15 -0.87 -5.02 53.35
N THR A 16 -0.31 -6.22 53.23
CA THR A 16 -1.00 -7.48 53.56
C THR A 16 -1.39 -7.53 55.04
N ASP A 17 -0.49 -7.10 55.93
CA ASP A 17 -0.75 -7.07 57.38
C ASP A 17 -1.81 -6.04 57.75
N LEU A 18 -1.79 -4.85 57.13
CA LEU A 18 -2.85 -3.84 57.32
C LEU A 18 -4.21 -4.41 56.91
N THR A 19 -4.33 -5.01 55.73
CA THR A 19 -5.59 -5.66 55.31
C THR A 19 -6.04 -6.74 56.30
N ARG A 20 -5.11 -7.57 56.79
CA ARG A 20 -5.42 -8.62 57.79
C ARG A 20 -5.93 -8.01 59.10
N ILE A 21 -5.28 -6.98 59.63
CA ILE A 21 -5.69 -6.29 60.86
C ILE A 21 -7.08 -5.68 60.71
N GLY A 22 -7.35 -4.96 59.60
CA GLY A 22 -8.67 -4.39 59.33
C GLY A 22 -9.77 -5.46 59.29
N SER A 23 -9.50 -6.60 58.63
CA SER A 23 -10.44 -7.72 58.57
C SER A 23 -10.71 -8.36 59.95
N ALA A 24 -9.67 -8.47 60.79
CA ALA A 24 -9.80 -9.03 62.13
C ALA A 24 -10.63 -8.11 63.05
N ILE A 25 -10.40 -6.80 62.98
CA ILE A 25 -11.16 -5.79 63.74
C ILE A 25 -12.63 -5.78 63.29
N SER A 26 -12.89 -5.80 61.99
CA SER A 26 -14.26 -5.82 61.45
C SER A 26 -15.01 -7.10 61.84
N SER A 27 -14.34 -8.25 61.78
CA SER A 27 -14.89 -9.53 62.22
C SER A 27 -15.23 -9.53 63.72
N ALA A 28 -14.33 -9.02 64.56
CA ALA A 28 -14.56 -8.90 66.00
C ALA A 28 -15.73 -7.96 66.32
N ASN A 29 -15.83 -6.81 65.65
CA ASN A 29 -16.94 -5.87 65.82
C ASN A 29 -18.28 -6.48 65.38
N THR A 30 -18.28 -7.24 64.29
CA THR A 30 -19.45 -7.96 63.79
C THR A 30 -19.90 -9.04 64.77
N ALA A 31 -18.96 -9.84 65.29
CA ALA A 31 -19.26 -10.88 66.29
C ALA A 31 -19.83 -10.29 67.59
N ALA A 32 -19.39 -9.09 67.99
CA ALA A 32 -19.91 -8.39 69.16
C ALA A 32 -21.26 -7.70 68.94
N ALA A 33 -21.74 -7.55 67.70
CA ALA A 33 -22.93 -6.75 67.40
C ALA A 33 -24.22 -7.29 68.04
N ALA A 34 -24.57 -8.56 67.77
CA ALA A 34 -25.78 -9.18 68.32
C ALA A 34 -25.80 -9.24 69.86
N PRO A 35 -24.75 -9.72 70.56
CA PRO A 35 -24.78 -9.82 72.02
C PRO A 35 -24.81 -8.47 72.75
N THR A 36 -24.45 -7.35 72.08
CA THR A 36 -24.44 -6.01 72.69
C THR A 36 -25.63 -5.14 72.31
N THR A 37 -26.40 -5.52 71.28
CA THR A 37 -27.55 -4.72 70.79
C THR A 37 -28.90 -5.39 71.00
N ALA A 38 -28.94 -6.70 71.26
CA ALA A 38 -30.16 -7.48 71.48
C ALA A 38 -30.23 -8.04 72.91
N LEU A 39 -29.81 -7.25 73.91
CA LEU A 39 -29.87 -7.64 75.32
C LEU A 39 -31.33 -7.84 75.76
N LEU A 40 -31.60 -9.00 76.34
CA LEU A 40 -32.87 -9.31 77.01
C LEU A 40 -32.87 -8.71 78.42
N ALA A 41 -34.03 -8.23 78.87
CA ALA A 41 -34.21 -7.79 80.25
C ALA A 41 -33.95 -8.98 81.21
N ALA A 42 -33.16 -8.75 82.27
CA ALA A 42 -32.81 -9.79 83.23
C ALA A 42 -34.00 -10.19 84.15
N GLY A 43 -35.00 -9.33 84.26
CA GLY A 43 -36.25 -9.53 85.00
C GLY A 43 -37.45 -8.96 84.24
N ALA A 44 -38.67 -9.33 84.66
CA ALA A 44 -39.92 -8.87 84.03
C ALA A 44 -40.34 -7.44 84.47
N ASP A 45 -39.49 -6.75 85.23
CA ASP A 45 -39.76 -5.41 85.74
C ASP A 45 -39.33 -4.30 84.75
N GLU A 46 -39.94 -3.13 84.90
CA GLU A 46 -39.70 -1.97 84.03
C GLU A 46 -38.26 -1.45 84.11
N VAL A 47 -37.58 -1.60 85.26
CA VAL A 47 -36.20 -1.12 85.43
C VAL A 47 -35.23 -2.00 84.63
N SER A 48 -35.39 -3.32 84.69
CA SER A 48 -34.63 -4.26 83.87
C SER A 48 -34.84 -4.04 82.37
N ALA A 49 -36.07 -3.72 81.95
CA ALA A 49 -36.39 -3.41 80.55
C ALA A 49 -35.75 -2.11 80.06
N VAL A 50 -35.79 -1.05 80.88
CA VAL A 50 -35.16 0.24 80.57
C VAL A 50 -33.63 0.13 80.53
N MET A 51 -33.02 -0.62 81.46
CA MET A 51 -31.57 -0.83 81.47
C MET A 51 -31.09 -1.66 80.27
N ALA A 52 -31.81 -2.72 79.88
CA ALA A 52 -31.51 -3.48 78.67
C ALA A 52 -31.59 -2.59 77.41
N THR A 53 -32.60 -1.70 77.35
CA THR A 53 -32.75 -0.72 76.28
C THR A 53 -31.59 0.29 76.23
N LEU A 54 -31.15 0.78 77.39
CA LEU A 54 -30.00 1.71 77.49
C LEU A 54 -28.71 1.05 76.99
N PHE A 55 -28.40 -0.18 77.42
CA PHE A 55 -27.21 -0.88 76.95
C PHE A 55 -27.28 -1.23 75.46
N ALA A 56 -28.46 -1.60 74.94
CA ALA A 56 -28.66 -1.82 73.51
C ALA A 56 -28.45 -0.54 72.68
N GLU A 57 -28.82 0.63 73.21
CA GLU A 57 -28.55 1.93 72.58
C GLU A 57 -27.05 2.23 72.53
N TYR A 58 -26.32 2.05 73.64
CA TYR A 58 -24.86 2.16 73.65
C TYR A 58 -24.18 1.18 72.69
N GLY A 59 -24.67 -0.06 72.61
CA GLY A 59 -24.19 -1.06 71.66
C GLY A 59 -24.36 -0.61 70.20
N ARG A 60 -25.51 -0.01 69.86
CA ARG A 60 -25.76 0.54 68.51
C ARG A 60 -24.85 1.72 68.19
N GLN A 61 -24.62 2.62 69.14
CA GLN A 61 -23.69 3.74 68.98
C GLN A 61 -22.25 3.26 68.78
N TYR A 62 -21.82 2.25 69.55
CA TYR A 62 -20.52 1.61 69.35
C TYR A 62 -20.40 0.99 67.95
N GLN A 63 -21.40 0.26 67.47
CA GLN A 63 -21.39 -0.34 66.13
C GLN A 63 -21.35 0.71 65.02
N ALA A 64 -22.05 1.84 65.19
CA ALA A 64 -21.97 2.97 64.26
C ALA A 64 -20.56 3.57 64.20
N LEU A 65 -19.92 3.78 65.35
CA LEU A 65 -18.54 4.26 65.43
C LEU A 65 -17.55 3.23 64.86
N ALA A 66 -17.72 1.95 65.16
CA ALA A 66 -16.92 0.86 64.64
C ALA A 66 -16.97 0.81 63.10
N GLY A 67 -18.15 1.04 62.51
CA GLY A 67 -18.32 1.17 61.06
C GLY A 67 -17.56 2.38 60.48
N GLN A 68 -17.58 3.53 61.15
CA GLN A 68 -16.82 4.72 60.72
C GLN A 68 -15.30 4.48 60.80
N VAL A 69 -14.83 3.82 61.87
CA VAL A 69 -13.41 3.47 62.04
C VAL A 69 -12.97 2.46 60.97
N ALA A 70 -13.78 1.45 60.66
CA ALA A 70 -13.49 0.50 59.59
C ALA A 70 -13.36 1.19 58.23
N ALA A 71 -14.29 2.09 57.87
CA ALA A 71 -14.23 2.85 56.64
C ALA A 71 -12.98 3.77 56.56
N SER A 72 -12.60 4.39 57.68
CA SER A 72 -11.38 5.18 57.79
C SER A 72 -10.11 4.32 57.63
N TYR A 73 -10.09 3.13 58.23
CA TYR A 73 -8.99 2.18 58.13
C TYR A 73 -8.83 1.63 56.69
N ASP A 74 -9.93 1.36 56.00
CA ASP A 74 -9.93 0.95 54.59
C ASP A 74 -9.42 2.07 53.68
N GLN A 75 -9.79 3.32 53.97
CA GLN A 75 -9.25 4.47 53.24
C GLN A 75 -7.74 4.63 53.49
N PHE A 76 -7.30 4.53 54.75
CA PHE A 76 -5.89 4.56 55.11
C PHE A 76 -5.10 3.48 54.35
N THR A 77 -5.55 2.23 54.38
CA THR A 77 -4.90 1.11 53.71
C THR A 77 -4.81 1.32 52.20
N ARG A 78 -5.88 1.81 51.56
CA ARG A 78 -5.87 2.17 50.13
C ARG A 78 -4.90 3.29 49.80
N THR A 79 -4.81 4.32 50.63
CA THR A 79 -3.86 5.42 50.45
C THR A 79 -2.41 4.95 50.60
N VAL A 80 -2.12 4.08 51.58
CA VAL A 80 -0.79 3.48 51.74
C VAL A 80 -0.42 2.65 50.51
N LEU A 81 -1.32 1.80 50.02
CA LEU A 81 -1.08 0.99 48.82
C LEU A 81 -0.84 1.86 47.57
N ALA A 82 -1.63 2.91 47.38
CA ALA A 82 -1.45 3.86 46.29
C ALA A 82 -0.08 4.58 46.37
N GLY A 83 0.34 4.95 47.58
CA GLY A 83 1.66 5.53 47.84
C GLY A 83 2.80 4.58 47.47
N VAL A 84 2.73 3.31 47.91
CA VAL A 84 3.73 2.27 47.59
C VAL A 84 3.86 2.07 46.07
N ASN A 85 2.74 1.97 45.36
CA ASN A 85 2.75 1.80 43.91
C ASN A 85 3.33 3.02 43.17
N ALA A 86 3.04 4.24 43.65
CA ALA A 86 3.61 5.45 43.08
C ALA A 86 5.14 5.51 43.29
N TYR A 87 5.63 5.08 44.46
CA TYR A 87 7.07 4.96 44.72
C TYR A 87 7.75 3.93 43.81
N ALA A 88 7.18 2.74 43.68
CA ALA A 88 7.73 1.70 42.79
C ALA A 88 7.80 2.17 41.32
N ALA A 89 6.74 2.83 40.83
CA ALA A 89 6.73 3.41 39.49
C ALA A 89 7.78 4.52 39.32
N ALA A 90 7.98 5.35 40.34
CA ALA A 90 9.02 6.38 40.35
C ALA A 90 10.44 5.78 40.33
N GLU A 91 10.70 4.68 41.04
CA GLU A 91 11.99 3.98 40.99
C GLU A 91 12.29 3.42 39.60
N VAL A 92 11.31 2.78 38.95
CA VAL A 92 11.47 2.27 37.58
C VAL A 92 11.75 3.41 36.59
N ALA A 93 11.00 4.52 36.69
CA ALA A 93 11.21 5.70 35.87
C ALA A 93 12.62 6.29 36.08
N ASN A 94 13.05 6.42 37.33
CA ASN A 94 14.37 6.93 37.68
C ASN A 94 15.50 6.03 37.18
N ILE A 95 15.38 4.70 37.32
CA ILE A 95 16.37 3.73 36.81
C ILE A 95 16.46 3.82 35.28
N THR A 96 15.33 3.88 34.59
CA THR A 96 15.27 3.99 33.13
C THR A 96 15.92 5.28 32.63
N GLN A 97 15.61 6.40 33.31
CA GLN A 97 16.19 7.70 33.00
C GLN A 97 17.70 7.74 33.30
N LEU A 98 18.15 7.12 34.39
CA LEU A 98 19.57 7.03 34.73
C LEU A 98 20.34 6.19 33.71
N ALA A 99 19.79 5.04 33.29
CA ALA A 99 20.38 4.21 32.25
C ALA A 99 20.46 4.94 30.89
N THR A 100 19.40 5.66 30.52
CA THR A 100 19.37 6.46 29.28
C THR A 100 20.39 7.60 29.33
N ASN A 101 20.46 8.32 30.44
CA ASN A 101 21.41 9.42 30.62
C ASN A 101 22.86 8.92 30.59
N ALA A 102 23.15 7.74 31.14
CA ALA A 102 24.48 7.16 31.08
C ALA A 102 24.88 6.78 29.64
N VAL A 103 23.97 6.18 28.87
CA VAL A 103 24.21 5.86 27.44
C VAL A 103 24.38 7.14 26.62
N ASN A 104 23.54 8.14 26.86
CA ASN A 104 23.64 9.43 26.18
C ASN A 104 24.96 10.14 26.54
N ALA A 105 25.35 10.20 27.81
CA ALA A 105 26.61 10.84 28.22
C ALA A 105 27.85 10.24 27.53
N VAL A 106 27.82 8.95 27.20
CA VAL A 106 28.89 8.27 26.45
C VAL A 106 28.78 8.51 24.94
N ASN A 107 27.56 8.58 24.40
CA ASN A 107 27.32 8.75 22.98
C ASN A 107 27.43 10.21 22.51
N GLU A 108 27.02 11.18 23.33
CA GLU A 108 26.91 12.61 22.98
C GLU A 108 28.23 13.17 22.42
N PRO A 109 29.40 12.95 23.06
CA PRO A 109 30.65 13.48 22.49
C PRO A 109 30.94 12.95 21.07
N ALA A 110 30.66 11.65 20.82
CA ALA A 110 30.86 11.07 19.50
C ALA A 110 29.78 11.52 18.50
N LEU A 111 28.54 11.69 18.97
CA LEU A 111 27.43 12.18 18.15
C LEU A 111 27.68 13.63 17.71
N GLU A 112 28.15 14.50 18.62
CA GLU A 112 28.55 15.88 18.31
C GLU A 112 29.73 15.94 17.34
N LEU A 113 30.74 15.09 17.52
CA LEU A 113 31.96 15.12 16.70
C LEU A 113 31.81 14.45 15.33
N THR A 114 30.98 13.41 15.22
CA THR A 114 30.94 12.55 14.03
C THR A 114 29.54 12.40 13.42
N GLY A 115 28.50 12.88 14.10
CA GLY A 115 27.11 12.64 13.72
C GLY A 115 26.64 11.19 13.94
N ARG A 116 27.42 10.37 14.65
CA ARG A 116 27.15 8.94 14.87
C ARG A 116 27.54 8.51 16.29
N PRO A 117 26.68 7.80 17.03
CA PRO A 117 26.98 7.37 18.40
C PRO A 117 28.09 6.31 18.42
N LEU A 118 28.70 6.10 19.59
CA LEU A 118 29.62 4.97 19.79
C LEU A 118 28.87 3.64 19.88
N PHE A 119 27.71 3.66 20.55
CA PHE A 119 26.89 2.50 20.85
C PHE A 119 25.45 2.71 20.38
N GLY A 120 24.84 1.68 19.81
CA GLY A 120 23.42 1.65 19.48
C GLY A 120 23.16 1.16 18.06
N ASN A 121 21.97 0.63 17.80
CA ASN A 121 21.62 0.19 16.46
C ASN A 121 21.29 1.38 15.55
N GLY A 122 21.49 1.19 14.25
CA GLY A 122 21.09 2.15 13.25
C GLY A 122 19.57 2.18 13.12
N ALA A 123 19.00 3.36 12.93
CA ALA A 123 17.58 3.50 12.63
C ALA A 123 17.23 2.81 11.30
N ASP A 124 16.10 2.12 11.29
CA ASP A 124 15.55 1.49 10.10
C ASP A 124 15.16 2.54 9.05
N GLY A 125 15.32 2.16 7.79
CA GLY A 125 14.75 2.86 6.65
C GLY A 125 13.24 2.69 6.62
N TYR A 126 12.58 3.61 5.95
CA TYR A 126 11.13 3.66 5.79
C TYR A 126 10.78 4.01 4.33
N THR A 127 9.55 3.74 3.92
CA THR A 127 9.03 4.18 2.62
C THR A 127 8.65 5.66 2.71
N ASN A 128 9.30 6.52 1.94
CA ASN A 128 8.98 7.96 1.94
C ASN A 128 7.70 8.28 1.15
N ALA A 129 7.28 9.54 1.17
CA ALA A 129 6.06 10.01 0.50
C ALA A 129 6.04 9.75 -1.03
N GLN A 130 7.20 9.60 -1.64
CA GLN A 130 7.37 9.30 -3.06
C GLN A 130 7.45 7.78 -3.34
N GLY A 131 7.28 6.93 -2.32
CA GLY A 131 7.32 5.47 -2.45
C GLY A 131 8.74 4.88 -2.51
N LEU A 132 9.79 5.62 -2.15
CA LEU A 132 11.16 5.10 -2.12
C LEU A 132 11.47 4.56 -0.74
N GLY A 133 12.02 3.34 -0.69
CA GLY A 133 12.64 2.81 0.52
C GLY A 133 13.93 3.55 0.83
N THR A 134 13.98 4.24 1.96
CA THR A 134 15.21 4.90 2.41
C THR A 134 16.22 3.87 2.92
N ALA A 135 17.51 4.18 2.83
CA ALA A 135 18.54 3.30 3.37
C ALA A 135 18.48 3.29 4.91
N GLY A 136 18.75 2.11 5.50
CA GLY A 136 18.96 1.97 6.93
C GLY A 136 20.19 2.75 7.38
N LYS A 137 20.12 3.36 8.56
CA LYS A 137 21.25 4.11 9.14
C LYS A 137 22.32 3.13 9.65
N PRO A 138 23.58 3.55 9.70
CA PRO A 138 24.61 2.71 10.30
C PRO A 138 24.39 2.57 11.82
N GLY A 139 24.81 1.43 12.39
CA GLY A 139 24.90 1.22 13.84
C GLY A 139 25.93 2.14 14.50
N GLY A 140 26.15 2.09 15.81
CA GLY A 140 27.19 2.88 16.48
C GLY A 140 28.59 2.56 15.96
N TRP A 141 29.58 3.42 16.21
CA TRP A 141 30.95 3.18 15.73
C TRP A 141 31.58 1.89 16.29
N LEU A 142 31.36 1.61 17.57
CA LEU A 142 31.98 0.47 18.26
C LEU A 142 31.04 -0.73 18.31
N TYR A 143 29.82 -0.52 18.77
CA TYR A 143 28.83 -1.59 18.88
C TYR A 143 27.49 -1.13 18.34
N GLY A 144 26.92 -1.95 17.45
CA GLY A 144 25.58 -1.72 16.95
C GLY A 144 25.34 -2.37 15.61
N ASN A 145 24.13 -2.89 15.44
CA ASN A 145 23.70 -3.42 14.16
C ASN A 145 23.30 -2.27 13.24
N GLY A 146 23.47 -2.46 11.93
CA GLY A 146 22.91 -1.53 10.96
C GLY A 146 21.38 -1.62 10.91
N GLY A 147 20.73 -0.49 10.63
CA GLY A 147 19.29 -0.46 10.40
C GLY A 147 18.89 -1.18 9.12
N THR A 148 17.71 -1.77 9.10
CA THR A 148 17.13 -2.38 7.89
C THR A 148 16.83 -1.33 6.82
N GLY A 149 16.90 -1.68 5.55
CA GLY A 149 16.50 -0.81 4.45
C GLY A 149 14.97 -0.75 4.31
N GLY A 150 14.45 0.42 3.93
CA GLY A 150 13.01 0.62 3.70
C GLY A 150 12.49 -0.10 2.45
N ILE A 151 11.19 -0.38 2.42
CA ILE A 151 10.53 -0.99 1.26
C ILE A 151 10.30 0.06 0.17
N SER A 152 10.60 -0.27 -1.09
CA SER A 152 10.27 0.57 -2.24
C SER A 152 8.98 0.12 -2.92
N THR A 153 8.07 1.07 -3.13
CA THR A 153 6.82 0.92 -3.90
C THR A 153 6.83 1.69 -5.21
N ARG A 154 7.84 2.54 -5.43
CA ARG A 154 7.99 3.31 -6.66
C ARG A 154 8.52 2.47 -7.82
N ALA A 155 7.98 2.74 -9.00
CA ALA A 155 8.40 2.14 -10.26
C ALA A 155 9.92 2.21 -10.49
N GLY A 156 10.51 1.05 -10.80
CA GLY A 156 11.94 0.91 -11.14
C GLY A 156 12.92 1.19 -9.99
N VAL A 157 12.46 1.38 -8.75
CA VAL A 157 13.34 1.70 -7.63
C VAL A 157 13.67 0.43 -6.82
N PRO A 158 14.95 0.13 -6.60
CA PRO A 158 15.37 -0.93 -5.69
C PRO A 158 14.86 -0.71 -4.27
N GLY A 159 14.74 -1.77 -3.48
CA GLY A 159 14.57 -1.58 -2.03
C GLY A 159 15.73 -0.80 -1.40
N GLY A 160 15.49 -0.15 -0.26
CA GLY A 160 16.53 0.61 0.44
C GLY A 160 17.70 -0.27 0.86
N ALA A 161 18.93 0.24 0.82
CA ALA A 161 20.07 -0.54 1.32
C ALA A 161 20.00 -0.69 2.85
N GLY A 162 20.47 -1.82 3.37
CA GLY A 162 20.70 -2.00 4.79
C GLY A 162 21.90 -1.17 5.28
N GLY A 163 21.82 -0.69 6.52
CA GLY A 163 22.87 0.09 7.15
C GLY A 163 24.09 -0.76 7.51
N ALA A 164 25.27 -0.13 7.52
CA ALA A 164 26.48 -0.81 8.00
C ALA A 164 26.43 -1.02 9.52
N ALA A 165 27.05 -2.08 10.01
CA ALA A 165 27.28 -2.28 11.44
C ALA A 165 28.32 -1.30 12.00
N GLY A 166 28.47 -1.32 13.32
CA GLY A 166 29.67 -0.85 14.01
C GLY A 166 30.85 -1.81 13.85
N LEU A 167 31.92 -1.55 14.60
CA LEU A 167 33.07 -2.45 14.66
C LEU A 167 32.63 -3.88 15.03
N ILE A 168 31.74 -3.98 16.01
CA ILE A 168 31.04 -5.19 16.41
C ILE A 168 29.54 -5.01 16.13
N GLY A 169 28.96 -5.92 15.36
CA GLY A 169 27.53 -5.91 15.05
C GLY A 169 27.23 -6.51 13.68
N THR A 170 25.95 -6.78 13.44
CA THR A 170 25.49 -7.30 12.15
C THR A 170 25.06 -6.17 11.23
N GLY A 171 25.37 -6.29 9.94
CA GLY A 171 24.84 -5.37 8.95
C GLY A 171 23.31 -5.45 8.87
N GLY A 172 22.66 -4.34 8.54
CA GLY A 172 21.20 -4.30 8.40
C GLY A 172 20.73 -5.04 7.15
N THR A 173 19.53 -5.62 7.17
CA THR A 173 18.96 -6.27 5.99
C THR A 173 18.61 -5.23 4.93
N GLY A 174 18.78 -5.55 3.65
CA GLY A 174 18.25 -4.74 2.56
C GLY A 174 16.72 -4.72 2.55
N GLY A 175 16.14 -3.59 2.19
CA GLY A 175 14.71 -3.42 1.99
C GLY A 175 14.22 -4.13 0.73
N SER A 176 12.95 -4.48 0.69
CA SER A 176 12.36 -5.13 -0.50
C SER A 176 11.86 -4.11 -1.53
N SER A 177 11.63 -4.54 -2.77
CA SER A 177 10.84 -3.78 -3.76
C SER A 177 9.58 -4.56 -4.14
N VAL A 178 8.45 -3.86 -4.34
CA VAL A 178 7.19 -4.51 -4.78
C VAL A 178 6.92 -4.37 -6.27
N TYR A 179 7.66 -3.49 -6.96
CA TYR A 179 7.45 -3.19 -8.37
C TYR A 179 8.16 -4.20 -9.28
N GLY A 180 7.49 -4.60 -10.35
CA GLY A 180 7.97 -5.59 -11.31
C GLY A 180 9.32 -5.21 -11.91
N GLY A 181 10.23 -6.18 -11.98
CA GLY A 181 11.61 -6.00 -12.46
C GLY A 181 12.54 -5.23 -11.51
N ALA A 182 12.02 -4.60 -10.45
CA ALA A 182 12.85 -3.85 -9.53
C ALA A 182 13.59 -4.78 -8.55
N PRO A 183 14.90 -4.57 -8.33
CA PRO A 183 15.67 -5.43 -7.45
C PRO A 183 15.41 -5.15 -5.97
N GLY A 184 15.83 -6.08 -5.11
CA GLY A 184 15.90 -5.81 -3.67
C GLY A 184 17.08 -4.91 -3.31
N GLY A 185 17.01 -4.27 -2.14
CA GLY A 185 18.10 -3.48 -1.59
C GLY A 185 19.27 -4.35 -1.15
N ALA A 186 20.49 -3.84 -1.26
CA ALA A 186 21.67 -4.55 -0.76
C ALA A 186 21.64 -4.66 0.78
N GLY A 187 22.13 -5.77 1.33
CA GLY A 187 22.38 -5.91 2.75
C GLY A 187 23.57 -5.06 3.19
N GLY A 188 23.51 -4.53 4.41
CA GLY A 188 24.57 -3.73 5.00
C GLY A 188 25.79 -4.58 5.38
N PRO A 189 27.01 -4.05 5.33
CA PRO A 189 28.21 -4.79 5.73
C PRO A 189 28.38 -4.81 7.26
N ALA A 190 29.02 -5.86 7.77
CA ALA A 190 29.72 -5.85 9.06
C ALA A 190 31.15 -5.31 8.88
N LEU A 191 31.80 -4.90 9.98
CA LEU A 191 33.16 -4.32 9.93
C LEU A 191 34.23 -5.28 10.45
N LEU A 192 34.37 -5.46 11.77
CA LEU A 192 35.42 -6.31 12.36
C LEU A 192 34.87 -7.65 12.80
N ILE A 193 33.79 -7.65 13.58
CA ILE A 193 33.14 -8.86 14.10
C ILE A 193 31.63 -8.74 13.86
N GLY A 194 31.08 -9.69 13.11
CA GLY A 194 29.64 -9.81 12.89
C GLY A 194 29.29 -10.22 11.46
N ASP A 195 28.04 -10.60 11.28
CA ASP A 195 27.53 -11.06 9.99
C ASP A 195 27.12 -9.88 9.10
N GLY A 196 27.31 -10.02 7.80
CA GLY A 196 26.71 -9.11 6.82
C GLY A 196 25.19 -9.26 6.81
N GLY A 197 24.47 -8.16 6.59
CA GLY A 197 23.02 -8.19 6.48
C GLY A 197 22.55 -8.91 5.22
N THR A 198 21.40 -9.57 5.26
CA THR A 198 20.83 -10.21 4.07
C THR A 198 20.40 -9.16 3.05
N GLY A 199 20.45 -9.48 1.75
CA GLY A 199 19.82 -8.65 0.73
C GLY A 199 18.29 -8.67 0.85
N GLY A 200 17.63 -7.62 0.35
CA GLY A 200 16.18 -7.53 0.32
C GLY A 200 15.55 -8.32 -0.84
N ALA A 201 14.27 -8.64 -0.74
CA ALA A 201 13.56 -9.33 -1.80
C ALA A 201 13.28 -8.38 -3.00
N SER A 202 13.27 -8.94 -4.20
CA SER A 202 12.91 -8.21 -5.42
C SER A 202 11.40 -8.14 -5.62
N GLY A 203 10.97 -7.22 -6.48
CA GLY A 203 9.65 -7.35 -7.10
C GLY A 203 9.62 -8.51 -8.12
N PRO A 204 8.43 -8.89 -8.61
CA PRO A 204 8.29 -9.98 -9.57
C PRO A 204 9.09 -9.72 -10.85
N GLY A 205 9.83 -10.70 -11.34
CA GLY A 205 10.77 -10.55 -12.46
C GLY A 205 12.06 -9.79 -12.12
N GLY A 206 12.25 -9.37 -10.87
CA GLY A 206 13.46 -8.71 -10.38
C GLY A 206 14.49 -9.68 -9.79
N VAL A 207 15.66 -9.15 -9.44
CA VAL A 207 16.73 -9.90 -8.76
C VAL A 207 16.82 -9.47 -7.30
N GLY A 208 16.98 -10.45 -6.40
CA GLY A 208 17.18 -10.18 -4.99
C GLY A 208 18.42 -9.32 -4.76
N GLY A 209 18.39 -8.50 -3.70
CA GLY A 209 19.52 -7.66 -3.34
C GLY A 209 20.74 -8.50 -2.99
N VAL A 210 21.94 -7.97 -3.25
CA VAL A 210 23.17 -8.64 -2.79
C VAL A 210 23.25 -8.64 -1.27
N GLY A 211 23.78 -9.71 -0.69
CA GLY A 211 24.06 -9.76 0.74
C GLY A 211 25.25 -8.87 1.13
N GLY A 212 25.26 -8.45 2.39
CA GLY A 212 26.32 -7.66 2.99
C GLY A 212 27.59 -8.47 3.23
N ARG A 213 28.74 -7.79 3.30
CA ARG A 213 30.02 -8.43 3.60
C ARG A 213 30.11 -8.82 5.08
N ALA A 214 30.74 -9.95 5.37
CA ALA A 214 31.10 -10.37 6.73
C ALA A 214 32.12 -9.44 7.38
N GLY A 215 32.24 -9.51 8.71
CA GLY A 215 33.33 -8.90 9.47
C GLY A 215 34.69 -9.51 9.14
N LEU A 216 35.75 -8.71 9.26
CA LEU A 216 37.12 -9.09 8.91
C LEU A 216 37.67 -10.26 9.73
N LEU A 217 37.36 -10.32 11.04
CA LEU A 217 37.91 -11.34 11.94
C LEU A 217 36.96 -12.51 12.17
N TRP A 218 35.65 -12.24 12.22
CA TRP A 218 34.63 -13.28 12.41
C TRP A 218 33.26 -12.83 11.90
N GLY A 219 32.47 -13.78 11.40
CA GLY A 219 31.15 -13.59 10.84
C GLY A 219 30.97 -14.24 9.46
N HIS A 220 29.74 -14.24 8.99
CA HIS A 220 29.33 -14.77 7.69
C HIS A 220 28.89 -13.63 6.77
N SER A 221 29.07 -13.82 5.46
CA SER A 221 28.47 -12.91 4.50
C SER A 221 26.96 -13.06 4.54
N GLY A 222 26.25 -11.94 4.40
CA GLY A 222 24.80 -11.97 4.26
C GLY A 222 24.40 -12.76 3.03
N THR A 223 23.28 -13.47 3.13
CA THR A 223 22.70 -14.14 1.97
C THR A 223 22.15 -13.10 0.98
N ALA A 224 22.13 -13.44 -0.31
CA ALA A 224 21.36 -12.67 -1.27
C ALA A 224 19.88 -12.69 -0.88
N GLY A 225 19.16 -11.62 -1.24
CA GLY A 225 17.72 -11.56 -1.11
C GLY A 225 17.03 -12.49 -2.10
N ILE A 226 15.73 -12.69 -1.89
CA ILE A 226 14.92 -13.55 -2.75
C ILE A 226 14.68 -12.85 -4.08
N SER A 227 15.05 -13.50 -5.19
CA SER A 227 14.60 -13.13 -6.54
C SER A 227 13.21 -13.71 -6.77
N THR A 228 12.24 -12.85 -7.02
CA THR A 228 10.85 -13.24 -7.28
C THR A 228 10.68 -13.48 -8.77
N LEU A 229 10.39 -14.71 -9.18
CA LEU A 229 10.08 -15.03 -10.59
C LEU A 229 8.72 -14.45 -10.99
N LEU A 230 8.56 -14.16 -12.29
CA LEU A 230 7.24 -13.92 -12.86
C LEU A 230 6.47 -15.23 -12.93
N SER A 231 5.16 -15.17 -12.68
CA SER A 231 4.28 -16.30 -12.99
C SER A 231 4.26 -16.53 -14.52
N PRO A 232 3.98 -17.75 -15.00
CA PRO A 232 4.02 -18.06 -16.44
C PRO A 232 3.12 -17.18 -17.32
N ASN A 233 2.08 -16.57 -16.74
CA ASN A 233 1.12 -15.70 -17.39
C ASN A 233 1.38 -14.20 -17.14
N GLN A 234 2.47 -13.85 -16.47
CA GLN A 234 2.82 -12.47 -16.15
C GLN A 234 3.95 -11.95 -17.04
N THR A 235 3.90 -10.66 -17.35
CA THR A 235 4.96 -9.90 -18.00
C THR A 235 5.09 -8.52 -17.37
N LEU A 236 6.22 -7.86 -17.63
CA LEU A 236 6.51 -6.54 -17.09
C LEU A 236 5.97 -5.44 -18.00
N ILE A 237 5.37 -4.44 -17.38
CA ILE A 237 5.03 -3.18 -18.04
C ILE A 237 5.73 -2.03 -17.32
N TYR A 238 5.96 -0.95 -18.05
CA TYR A 238 6.47 0.30 -17.50
C TYR A 238 5.57 1.44 -17.93
N VAL A 239 5.63 2.56 -17.20
CA VAL A 239 4.76 3.71 -17.45
C VAL A 239 5.59 4.80 -18.11
N ASP A 240 5.14 5.32 -19.25
CA ASP A 240 5.81 6.43 -19.92
C ASP A 240 5.56 7.77 -19.23
N GLN A 241 6.15 8.84 -19.78
CA GLN A 241 5.99 10.20 -19.24
C GLN A 241 4.55 10.76 -19.35
N TYR A 242 3.69 10.12 -20.13
CA TYR A 242 2.30 10.50 -20.35
C TYR A 242 1.33 9.65 -19.52
N GLY A 243 1.83 8.65 -18.80
CA GLY A 243 1.02 7.76 -17.99
C GLY A 243 0.54 6.50 -18.71
N ASN A 244 1.01 6.21 -19.93
CA ASN A 244 0.61 5.02 -20.66
C ASN A 244 1.35 3.77 -20.16
N PRO A 245 0.69 2.62 -20.00
CA PRO A 245 1.36 1.35 -19.78
C PRO A 245 1.99 0.85 -21.08
N LEU A 246 3.30 0.64 -21.07
CA LEU A 246 4.08 0.12 -22.17
C LEU A 246 4.49 -1.33 -21.92
N LEU A 247 4.30 -2.17 -22.93
CA LEU A 247 4.76 -3.55 -22.99
C LEU A 247 5.74 -3.71 -24.16
N ASN A 248 6.89 -4.34 -23.94
CA ASN A 248 7.73 -4.75 -25.07
C ASN A 248 7.18 -6.04 -25.68
N ILE A 249 6.89 -6.01 -26.98
CA ILE A 249 6.46 -7.19 -27.75
C ILE A 249 7.36 -7.42 -28.97
N SER A 250 7.41 -8.67 -29.43
CA SER A 250 7.98 -9.02 -30.74
C SER A 250 6.87 -9.60 -31.63
N VAL A 251 6.79 -9.12 -32.86
CA VAL A 251 5.72 -9.50 -33.80
C VAL A 251 6.34 -10.19 -35.01
N GLY A 252 5.93 -11.45 -35.24
CA GLY A 252 6.36 -12.23 -36.40
C GLY A 252 7.87 -12.39 -36.56
N GLY A 253 8.60 -12.49 -35.44
CA GLY A 253 10.07 -12.57 -35.42
C GLY A 253 10.77 -11.23 -35.61
N GLY A 254 10.04 -10.11 -35.58
CA GLY A 254 10.61 -8.76 -35.54
C GLY A 254 11.29 -8.42 -34.20
N PRO A 255 11.89 -7.23 -34.08
CA PRO A 255 12.54 -6.79 -32.85
C PRO A 255 11.54 -6.69 -31.68
N SER A 256 12.05 -6.76 -30.45
CA SER A 256 11.25 -6.49 -29.25
C SER A 256 11.18 -4.98 -29.03
N LEU A 257 9.99 -4.40 -29.22
CA LEU A 257 9.74 -2.96 -29.18
C LEU A 257 8.49 -2.63 -28.35
N PRO A 258 8.43 -1.43 -27.75
CA PRO A 258 7.32 -1.04 -26.89
C PRO A 258 6.03 -0.77 -27.64
N VAL A 259 4.92 -1.24 -27.07
CA VAL A 259 3.56 -0.90 -27.48
C VAL A 259 2.78 -0.39 -26.29
N ILE A 260 1.85 0.53 -26.52
CA ILE A 260 0.90 0.99 -25.51
C ILE A 260 -0.14 -0.10 -25.32
N VAL A 261 -0.28 -0.59 -24.09
CA VAL A 261 -1.38 -1.49 -23.72
C VAL A 261 -2.64 -0.64 -23.58
N ASP A 262 -3.58 -0.86 -24.48
CA ASP A 262 -4.71 0.03 -24.67
C ASP A 262 -6.03 -0.73 -24.47
N SER A 263 -6.67 -0.53 -23.33
CA SER A 263 -8.01 -1.09 -23.08
C SER A 263 -9.10 -0.41 -23.91
N GLY A 264 -8.83 0.81 -24.41
CA GLY A 264 -9.71 1.60 -25.26
C GLY A 264 -9.84 1.10 -26.70
N SER A 265 -8.92 0.25 -27.17
CA SER A 265 -8.91 -0.30 -28.53
C SER A 265 -8.86 -1.84 -28.56
N THR A 266 -9.12 -2.42 -29.74
CA THR A 266 -9.07 -3.88 -29.99
C THR A 266 -8.07 -4.18 -31.11
N GLY A 267 -7.21 -5.18 -30.89
CA GLY A 267 -6.29 -5.71 -31.90
C GLY A 267 -4.90 -5.09 -31.83
N LEU A 268 -4.04 -5.43 -32.78
CA LEU A 268 -2.66 -4.95 -32.83
C LEU A 268 -2.39 -4.29 -34.17
N LEU A 269 -2.05 -3.01 -34.15
CA LEU A 269 -1.54 -2.27 -35.30
C LEU A 269 -0.16 -1.72 -34.97
N VAL A 270 0.82 -2.10 -35.78
CA VAL A 270 2.22 -1.70 -35.59
C VAL A 270 2.80 -1.03 -36.84
N PRO A 271 3.75 -0.11 -36.67
CA PRO A 271 4.63 0.35 -37.75
C PRO A 271 5.44 -0.79 -38.40
N PRO A 272 5.89 -0.63 -39.66
CA PRO A 272 6.70 -1.63 -40.37
C PRO A 272 7.95 -2.13 -39.63
N GLN A 273 8.59 -1.29 -38.81
CA GLN A 273 9.81 -1.66 -38.09
C GLN A 273 9.61 -2.65 -36.93
N TYR A 274 8.35 -2.93 -36.53
CA TYR A 274 8.03 -3.90 -35.47
C TYR A 274 8.02 -5.34 -35.96
N VAL A 275 8.01 -5.54 -37.28
CA VAL A 275 7.87 -6.85 -37.90
C VAL A 275 9.04 -7.15 -38.80
N ASN A 276 9.31 -8.43 -39.01
CA ASN A 276 10.12 -8.87 -40.14
C ASN A 276 9.21 -9.03 -41.37
N LEU A 277 8.95 -7.92 -42.09
CA LEU A 277 8.02 -7.89 -43.23
C LEU A 277 8.21 -9.05 -44.24
N PRO A 278 9.44 -9.36 -44.69
CA PRO A 278 9.67 -10.49 -45.60
C PRO A 278 9.20 -11.85 -45.07
N SER A 279 9.17 -12.07 -43.76
CA SER A 279 8.75 -13.35 -43.17
C SER A 279 7.26 -13.44 -42.87
N LEU A 280 6.49 -12.35 -43.04
CA LEU A 280 5.04 -12.35 -42.77
C LEU A 280 4.22 -13.02 -43.88
N GLY A 281 4.80 -13.26 -45.06
CA GLY A 281 4.09 -13.80 -46.21
C GLY A 281 3.14 -12.79 -46.87
N THR A 282 2.08 -13.29 -47.50
CA THR A 282 1.12 -12.45 -48.24
C THR A 282 0.12 -11.78 -47.28
N PRO A 283 -0.18 -10.49 -47.48
CA PRO A 283 -1.26 -9.83 -46.75
C PRO A 283 -2.58 -10.60 -46.86
N THR A 284 -3.25 -10.75 -45.72
CA THR A 284 -4.56 -11.42 -45.59
C THR A 284 -5.75 -10.46 -45.74
N GLY A 285 -5.47 -9.15 -45.77
CA GLY A 285 -6.48 -8.10 -45.86
C GLY A 285 -5.87 -6.71 -45.72
N SER A 286 -6.74 -5.70 -45.68
CA SER A 286 -6.38 -4.29 -45.49
C SER A 286 -7.52 -3.52 -44.86
N GLY A 287 -7.21 -2.39 -44.23
CA GLY A 287 -8.21 -1.47 -43.71
C GLY A 287 -7.60 -0.14 -43.29
N SER A 288 -8.38 0.66 -42.57
CA SER A 288 -7.95 1.96 -42.06
C SER A 288 -8.52 2.19 -40.65
N VAL A 289 -7.77 2.89 -39.82
CA VAL A 289 -8.16 3.30 -38.46
C VAL A 289 -7.85 4.79 -38.30
N SER A 290 -8.61 5.47 -37.45
CA SER A 290 -8.35 6.85 -37.10
C SER A 290 -8.22 7.08 -35.59
N TYR A 291 -7.29 7.93 -35.18
CA TYR A 291 -7.02 8.34 -33.81
C TYR A 291 -7.13 9.86 -33.67
N GLY A 292 -7.70 10.35 -32.56
CA GLY A 292 -7.73 11.77 -32.23
C GLY A 292 -9.13 12.38 -32.15
N ILE A 293 -9.20 13.56 -31.51
CA ILE A 293 -10.43 14.19 -31.01
C ILE A 293 -10.98 15.34 -31.88
N SER A 294 -10.26 15.76 -32.94
CA SER A 294 -10.71 16.83 -33.83
C SER A 294 -10.47 16.49 -35.30
N ASP A 295 -11.36 16.95 -36.19
CA ASP A 295 -11.32 16.55 -37.60
C ASP A 295 -10.05 17.00 -38.33
N ALA A 296 -9.49 18.16 -37.98
CA ALA A 296 -8.30 18.72 -38.63
C ALA A 296 -7.00 18.01 -38.22
N ASN A 297 -6.93 17.44 -37.00
CA ASN A 297 -5.73 16.78 -36.46
C ASN A 297 -5.96 15.28 -36.20
N ARG A 298 -7.03 14.69 -36.73
CA ARG A 298 -7.28 13.26 -36.63
C ARG A 298 -6.26 12.52 -37.50
N LEU A 299 -5.51 11.64 -36.87
CA LEU A 299 -4.56 10.75 -37.53
C LEU A 299 -5.33 9.61 -38.17
N PHE A 300 -5.14 9.38 -39.45
CA PHE A 300 -5.63 8.20 -40.17
C PHE A 300 -4.44 7.30 -40.50
N VAL A 301 -4.62 5.98 -40.37
CA VAL A 301 -3.60 4.98 -40.63
C VAL A 301 -4.20 3.86 -41.46
N ASP A 302 -3.73 3.74 -42.69
CA ASP A 302 -4.06 2.62 -43.57
C ASP A 302 -3.06 1.48 -43.31
N TYR A 303 -3.56 0.25 -43.27
CA TYR A 303 -2.75 -0.91 -42.93
C TYR A 303 -3.10 -2.14 -43.77
N LYS A 304 -2.17 -3.10 -43.78
CA LYS A 304 -2.39 -4.46 -44.28
C LYS A 304 -2.37 -5.42 -43.11
N THR A 305 -3.22 -6.45 -43.14
CA THR A 305 -3.28 -7.47 -42.10
C THR A 305 -2.46 -8.70 -42.49
N TYR A 306 -1.80 -9.31 -41.51
CA TYR A 306 -1.02 -10.53 -41.66
C TYR A 306 -1.38 -11.50 -40.55
N GLN A 307 -1.16 -12.80 -40.80
CA GLN A 307 -1.30 -13.86 -39.82
C GLN A 307 0.08 -14.21 -39.27
N THR A 308 0.31 -13.93 -37.99
CA THR A 308 1.64 -14.14 -37.38
C THR A 308 1.55 -14.27 -35.85
N SER A 309 2.65 -14.66 -35.21
CA SER A 309 2.73 -14.76 -33.75
C SER A 309 3.09 -13.42 -33.11
N VAL A 310 2.56 -13.17 -31.90
CA VAL A 310 2.96 -12.07 -31.02
C VAL A 310 3.59 -12.66 -29.77
N ASN A 311 4.82 -12.24 -29.46
CA ASN A 311 5.50 -12.59 -28.22
C ASN A 311 5.40 -11.41 -27.24
N TYR A 312 4.75 -11.63 -26.11
CA TYR A 312 4.47 -10.64 -25.06
C TYR A 312 5.55 -10.61 -23.95
N GLY A 313 6.65 -11.34 -24.13
CA GLY A 313 7.68 -11.55 -23.12
C GLY A 313 7.40 -12.73 -22.20
N ASN A 314 8.39 -13.09 -21.37
CA ASN A 314 8.32 -14.21 -20.42
C ASN A 314 7.87 -15.57 -21.02
N GLY A 315 8.14 -15.79 -22.31
CA GLY A 315 7.72 -17.01 -23.03
C GLY A 315 6.23 -17.05 -23.41
N ILE A 316 5.48 -15.96 -23.18
CA ILE A 316 4.09 -15.83 -23.56
C ILE A 316 4.02 -15.48 -25.05
N VAL A 317 3.72 -16.48 -25.88
CA VAL A 317 3.68 -16.35 -27.34
C VAL A 317 2.32 -16.79 -27.85
N SER A 318 1.65 -15.93 -28.61
CA SER A 318 0.42 -16.32 -29.29
C SER A 318 0.70 -17.34 -30.40
N PRO A 319 -0.22 -18.27 -30.65
CA PRO A 319 -0.41 -18.85 -31.97
C PRO A 319 -0.57 -17.76 -33.04
N SER A 320 -0.67 -18.17 -34.31
CA SER A 320 -0.94 -17.24 -35.40
C SER A 320 -2.22 -16.43 -35.12
N THR A 321 -2.10 -15.12 -35.11
CA THR A 321 -3.17 -14.15 -34.90
C THR A 321 -3.07 -13.00 -35.92
N THR A 322 -4.15 -12.24 -36.06
CA THR A 322 -4.20 -11.13 -37.02
C THR A 322 -3.49 -9.91 -36.46
N VAL A 323 -2.51 -9.41 -37.21
CA VAL A 323 -1.77 -8.18 -36.90
C VAL A 323 -1.82 -7.23 -38.09
N GLY A 324 -2.16 -5.96 -37.83
CA GLY A 324 -2.05 -4.89 -38.81
C GLY A 324 -0.64 -4.33 -38.86
N VAL A 325 -0.14 -4.08 -40.07
CA VAL A 325 1.10 -3.34 -40.30
C VAL A 325 0.76 -2.08 -41.09
N ALA A 326 1.10 -0.92 -40.52
CA ALA A 326 0.82 0.38 -41.12
C ALA A 326 1.53 0.49 -42.49
N THR A 327 0.82 1.04 -43.46
CA THR A 327 1.31 1.24 -44.84
C THR A 327 1.31 2.70 -45.24
N ARG A 328 0.40 3.50 -44.67
CA ARG A 328 0.30 4.93 -44.88
C ARG A 328 -0.32 5.59 -43.65
N ALA A 329 0.10 6.81 -43.32
CA ALA A 329 -0.57 7.63 -42.32
C ALA A 329 -0.64 9.10 -42.75
N TYR A 330 -1.64 9.83 -42.24
CA TYR A 330 -1.85 11.24 -42.55
C TYR A 330 -2.74 11.93 -41.50
N LEU A 331 -2.62 13.25 -41.35
CA LEU A 331 -3.43 14.07 -40.44
C LEU A 331 -4.54 14.80 -41.21
N GLY A 332 -5.80 14.50 -40.88
CA GLY A 332 -7.00 15.09 -41.47
C GLY A 332 -7.22 14.66 -42.92
N THR A 333 -6.33 15.09 -43.82
CA THR A 333 -6.39 14.83 -45.27
C THR A 333 -5.18 14.04 -45.76
N PRO A 334 -5.32 13.15 -46.77
CA PRO A 334 -4.22 12.40 -47.35
C PRO A 334 -3.05 13.23 -47.92
N SER A 335 -3.25 14.54 -48.11
CA SER A 335 -2.21 15.50 -48.54
C SER A 335 -1.27 15.95 -47.42
N ASN A 336 -1.53 15.57 -46.16
CA ASN A 336 -0.69 15.87 -45.02
C ASN A 336 -0.11 14.57 -44.43
N PRO A 337 0.87 13.94 -45.11
CA PRO A 337 1.37 12.63 -44.75
C PRO A 337 2.16 12.65 -43.44
N VAL A 338 2.02 11.57 -42.67
CA VAL A 338 2.83 11.27 -41.49
C VAL A 338 3.68 10.05 -41.81
N ASP A 339 4.95 10.12 -41.47
CA ASP A 339 5.84 8.97 -41.60
C ASP A 339 5.36 7.84 -40.68
N VAL A 340 5.08 6.66 -41.24
CA VAL A 340 4.54 5.52 -40.50
C VAL A 340 5.51 5.01 -39.43
N SER A 341 6.80 5.29 -39.56
CA SER A 341 7.81 4.93 -38.56
C SER A 341 7.68 5.72 -37.26
N LEU A 342 7.03 6.88 -37.30
CA LEU A 342 6.82 7.76 -36.14
C LEU A 342 5.53 7.44 -35.37
N LEU A 343 4.72 6.49 -35.85
CA LEU A 343 3.46 6.18 -35.22
C LEU A 343 3.69 5.41 -33.90
N PRO A 344 2.95 5.75 -32.83
CA PRO A 344 2.86 4.87 -31.68
C PRO A 344 2.19 3.55 -32.10
N ALA A 345 2.60 2.46 -31.45
CA ALA A 345 2.01 1.15 -31.64
C ALA A 345 1.07 0.85 -30.47
N TYR A 346 -0.13 0.37 -30.78
CA TYR A 346 -1.16 0.07 -29.78
C TYR A 346 -1.45 -1.42 -29.76
N LEU A 347 -1.36 -2.00 -28.58
CA LEU A 347 -1.89 -3.32 -28.26
C LEU A 347 -3.26 -3.15 -27.62
N GLY A 348 -4.28 -3.17 -28.45
CA GLY A 348 -5.68 -3.14 -28.06
C GLY A 348 -6.07 -4.43 -27.34
N VAL A 349 -6.34 -4.34 -26.04
CA VAL A 349 -6.75 -5.46 -25.18
C VAL A 349 -8.23 -5.44 -24.84
N GLY A 350 -8.96 -4.39 -25.22
CA GLY A 350 -10.41 -4.32 -25.08
C GLY A 350 -11.13 -5.30 -26.00
N PRO A 351 -12.20 -5.98 -25.55
CA PRO A 351 -13.13 -6.71 -26.40
C PRO A 351 -13.91 -5.78 -27.33
N ASN A 352 -13.90 -6.10 -28.63
CA ASN A 352 -14.82 -5.67 -29.69
C ASN A 352 -15.61 -4.36 -29.45
N ASN A 353 -14.95 -3.26 -29.75
CA ASN A 353 -15.36 -1.86 -29.62
C ASN A 353 -15.69 -1.18 -30.97
N GLY A 354 -15.96 -1.95 -32.03
CA GLY A 354 -16.19 -1.38 -33.37
C GLY A 354 -14.91 -0.86 -34.04
N PHE A 355 -13.74 -1.25 -33.55
CA PHE A 355 -12.44 -1.04 -34.19
C PHE A 355 -12.19 -2.11 -35.26
N PRO A 356 -11.25 -1.90 -36.20
CA PRO A 356 -11.11 -2.76 -37.37
C PRO A 356 -10.76 -4.23 -37.13
N PHE A 357 -10.36 -4.61 -35.91
CA PHE A 357 -10.02 -5.98 -35.56
C PHE A 357 -11.16 -6.62 -34.77
N SER A 358 -11.51 -7.85 -35.12
CA SER A 358 -12.64 -8.56 -34.52
C SER A 358 -12.38 -9.09 -33.10
N ALA A 359 -11.10 -9.19 -32.70
CA ALA A 359 -10.70 -9.67 -31.38
C ALA A 359 -9.32 -9.12 -30.99
N PRO A 360 -9.03 -8.96 -29.69
CA PRO A 360 -7.71 -8.59 -29.23
C PRO A 360 -6.74 -9.78 -29.41
N THR A 361 -5.46 -9.50 -29.63
CA THR A 361 -4.50 -10.56 -30.00
C THR A 361 -4.29 -11.60 -28.88
N ASN A 362 -4.47 -11.21 -27.62
CA ASN A 362 -4.40 -12.11 -26.47
C ASN A 362 -5.55 -13.13 -26.42
N ALA A 363 -6.66 -12.90 -27.14
CA ALA A 363 -7.74 -13.89 -27.25
C ALA A 363 -7.28 -15.18 -27.97
N ALA A 364 -6.19 -15.11 -28.76
CA ALA A 364 -5.59 -16.25 -29.42
C ALA A 364 -4.66 -17.07 -28.51
N LEU A 365 -4.32 -16.59 -27.31
CA LEU A 365 -3.47 -17.32 -26.36
C LEU A 365 -4.12 -18.65 -25.92
N PRO A 366 -3.36 -19.57 -25.30
CA PRO A 366 -3.93 -20.78 -24.71
C PRO A 366 -5.05 -20.49 -23.71
N ALA A 367 -5.93 -21.47 -23.47
CA ALA A 367 -7.17 -21.30 -22.70
C ALA A 367 -6.96 -20.80 -21.24
N ASN A 368 -5.79 -21.04 -20.66
CA ASN A 368 -5.43 -20.52 -19.34
C ASN A 368 -4.92 -19.08 -19.35
N MET A 369 -4.80 -18.44 -20.53
CA MET A 369 -4.25 -17.10 -20.74
C MET A 369 -5.12 -16.19 -21.63
N ASN A 370 -6.17 -16.71 -22.29
CA ASN A 370 -6.98 -15.91 -23.24
C ASN A 370 -8.20 -15.21 -22.62
N GLN A 371 -8.53 -15.51 -21.36
CA GLN A 371 -9.75 -15.01 -20.72
C GLN A 371 -9.77 -13.48 -20.60
N GLY A 372 -8.62 -12.84 -20.37
CA GLY A 372 -8.56 -11.40 -20.22
C GLY A 372 -7.15 -10.94 -19.85
N VAL A 373 -7.06 -9.67 -19.46
CA VAL A 373 -5.79 -9.01 -19.12
C VAL A 373 -5.96 -8.19 -17.85
N LEU A 374 -5.17 -8.47 -16.82
CA LEU A 374 -5.04 -7.64 -15.63
C LEU A 374 -3.92 -6.62 -15.85
N ILE A 375 -4.29 -5.34 -15.87
CA ILE A 375 -3.34 -4.22 -15.96
C ILE A 375 -3.09 -3.70 -14.54
N ASN A 376 -1.89 -3.94 -14.02
CA ASN A 376 -1.49 -3.54 -12.66
C ASN A 376 -0.28 -2.59 -12.72
N MET A 377 -0.53 -1.35 -13.16
CA MET A 377 0.51 -0.32 -13.24
C MET A 377 1.18 -0.01 -11.88
N PRO A 378 0.48 -0.01 -10.72
CA PRO A 378 1.13 0.20 -9.41
C PRO A 378 2.20 -0.85 -9.10
N ARG A 379 2.09 -2.04 -9.72
CA ARG A 379 3.07 -3.11 -9.60
C ARG A 379 3.96 -3.29 -10.83
N GLY A 380 3.73 -2.57 -11.93
CA GLY A 380 4.48 -2.76 -13.18
C GLY A 380 4.24 -4.14 -13.81
N LEU A 381 3.04 -4.69 -13.66
CA LEU A 381 2.69 -6.02 -14.14
C LEU A 381 1.51 -6.00 -15.09
N LEU A 382 1.59 -6.86 -16.10
CA LEU A 382 0.49 -7.28 -16.94
C LEU A 382 0.33 -8.79 -16.79
N GLU A 383 -0.89 -9.25 -16.55
CA GLU A 383 -1.18 -10.68 -16.38
C GLU A 383 -2.27 -11.13 -17.34
N PHE A 384 -2.02 -12.23 -18.06
CA PHE A 384 -2.96 -12.83 -18.99
C PHE A 384 -3.73 -13.98 -18.34
N GLY A 385 -4.99 -14.17 -18.75
CA GLY A 385 -5.82 -15.29 -18.28
C GLY A 385 -6.87 -14.88 -17.26
N PRO A 386 -7.27 -15.79 -16.35
CA PRO A 386 -8.25 -15.49 -15.32
C PRO A 386 -7.80 -14.31 -14.43
N ASN A 387 -8.75 -13.53 -13.93
CA ASN A 387 -8.42 -12.50 -12.96
C ASN A 387 -7.84 -13.13 -11.69
N SER A 388 -6.61 -12.77 -11.34
CA SER A 388 -5.88 -13.28 -10.18
C SER A 388 -6.20 -12.55 -8.88
N LEU A 389 -6.96 -11.44 -8.96
CA LEU A 389 -7.35 -10.63 -7.82
C LEU A 389 -8.85 -10.76 -7.50
N PRO A 390 -9.27 -10.57 -6.23
CA PRO A 390 -10.68 -10.51 -5.88
C PRO A 390 -11.36 -9.28 -6.52
N PRO A 391 -12.41 -9.46 -7.33
CA PRO A 391 -13.11 -8.35 -7.97
C PRO A 391 -13.85 -7.50 -6.95
N VAL A 392 -13.73 -6.17 -7.04
CA VAL A 392 -14.48 -5.23 -6.19
C VAL A 392 -15.69 -4.67 -6.92
N VAL A 393 -15.50 -4.23 -8.17
CA VAL A 393 -16.58 -3.75 -9.03
C VAL A 393 -16.43 -4.36 -10.42
N GLN A 394 -17.55 -4.81 -10.99
CA GLN A 394 -17.63 -5.21 -12.38
C GLN A 394 -18.56 -4.25 -13.11
N LEU A 395 -18.08 -3.72 -14.23
CA LEU A 395 -18.81 -2.83 -15.12
C LEU A 395 -19.00 -3.56 -16.45
N ASP A 396 -20.23 -3.60 -16.90
CA ASP A 396 -20.57 -4.20 -18.18
C ASP A 396 -19.94 -3.38 -19.32
N GLY A 397 -19.27 -4.09 -20.24
CA GLY A 397 -18.48 -3.54 -21.33
C GLY A 397 -17.01 -3.24 -21.00
N ALA A 398 -16.17 -3.38 -22.03
CA ALA A 398 -14.78 -2.95 -22.04
C ALA A 398 -14.40 -2.56 -23.48
N PRO A 399 -14.08 -1.29 -23.77
CA PRO A 399 -13.85 -0.19 -22.82
C PRO A 399 -15.11 0.56 -22.38
N GLY A 400 -16.22 0.45 -23.13
CA GLY A 400 -17.40 1.31 -22.99
C GLY A 400 -18.32 0.85 -21.86
N THR A 401 -18.65 1.74 -20.93
CA THR A 401 -19.57 1.44 -19.83
C THR A 401 -20.32 2.71 -19.39
N THR A 402 -21.19 2.60 -18.38
CA THR A 402 -21.91 3.74 -17.81
C THR A 402 -21.47 4.00 -16.37
N VAL A 403 -21.09 5.25 -16.10
CA VAL A 403 -20.61 5.72 -14.79
C VAL A 403 -21.29 7.02 -14.41
N GLN A 404 -21.10 7.45 -13.16
CA GLN A 404 -21.42 8.81 -12.72
C GLN A 404 -20.14 9.60 -12.49
N VAL A 405 -20.05 10.80 -13.07
CA VAL A 405 -18.91 11.71 -12.90
C VAL A 405 -19.33 12.89 -12.05
N GLN A 406 -18.55 13.18 -11.02
CA GLN A 406 -18.73 14.31 -10.12
C GLN A 406 -17.54 15.26 -10.25
N ILE A 407 -17.82 16.55 -10.43
CA ILE A 407 -16.79 17.60 -10.54
C ILE A 407 -16.89 18.51 -9.31
N ASN A 408 -15.77 18.71 -8.60
CA ASN A 408 -15.63 19.60 -7.44
C ASN A 408 -16.71 19.40 -6.35
N GLY A 409 -17.13 18.15 -6.12
CA GLY A 409 -18.17 17.83 -5.13
C GLY A 409 -19.60 18.24 -5.55
N GLY A 410 -19.81 18.58 -6.82
CA GLY A 410 -21.14 18.86 -7.38
C GLY A 410 -22.06 17.63 -7.42
N ILE A 411 -23.16 17.70 -8.16
CA ILE A 411 -24.07 16.55 -8.32
C ILE A 411 -23.43 15.56 -9.32
N PRO A 412 -23.29 14.26 -8.98
CA PRO A 412 -22.82 13.26 -9.93
C PRO A 412 -23.76 13.16 -11.15
N GLN A 413 -23.20 13.16 -12.35
CA GLN A 413 -23.95 13.06 -13.61
C GLN A 413 -23.65 11.75 -14.32
N THR A 414 -24.69 11.02 -14.70
CA THR A 414 -24.57 9.76 -15.44
C THR A 414 -24.10 10.02 -16.87
N VAL A 415 -23.02 9.36 -17.29
CA VAL A 415 -22.45 9.46 -18.63
C VAL A 415 -21.96 8.09 -19.12
N HIS A 416 -21.95 7.92 -20.43
CA HIS A 416 -21.17 6.85 -21.05
C HIS A 416 -19.69 7.16 -20.93
N ALA A 417 -18.87 6.16 -20.63
CA ALA A 417 -17.44 6.31 -20.40
C ALA A 417 -16.62 5.20 -21.06
N TYR A 418 -15.43 5.55 -21.53
CA TYR A 418 -14.37 4.59 -21.85
C TYR A 418 -13.39 4.50 -20.67
N ILE A 419 -13.23 3.29 -20.13
CA ILE A 419 -12.16 2.98 -19.17
C ILE A 419 -10.91 2.59 -19.98
N ASP A 420 -10.02 3.56 -20.17
CA ASP A 420 -9.05 3.54 -21.26
C ASP A 420 -7.61 3.77 -20.78
N SER A 421 -6.82 2.69 -20.73
CA SER A 421 -5.41 2.74 -20.32
C SER A 421 -4.51 3.45 -21.34
N GLY A 422 -4.90 3.52 -22.62
CA GLY A 422 -4.19 4.24 -23.68
C GLY A 422 -4.66 5.69 -23.86
N GLY A 423 -5.67 6.12 -23.11
CA GLY A 423 -6.31 7.44 -23.23
C GLY A 423 -5.51 8.62 -22.67
N VAL A 424 -4.28 8.40 -22.20
CA VAL A 424 -3.39 9.44 -21.65
C VAL A 424 -4.06 10.18 -20.48
N THR A 425 -4.36 11.48 -20.62
CA THR A 425 -5.03 12.30 -19.60
C THR A 425 -6.55 12.18 -19.60
N GLY A 426 -7.12 11.45 -20.56
CA GLY A 426 -8.56 11.33 -20.73
C GLY A 426 -9.21 12.56 -21.35
N SER A 427 -10.53 12.50 -21.50
CA SER A 427 -11.34 13.57 -22.05
C SER A 427 -12.69 13.68 -21.34
N ILE A 428 -13.22 14.89 -21.29
CA ILE A 428 -14.48 15.20 -20.60
C ILE A 428 -15.48 15.90 -21.55
N PRO A 429 -16.73 15.42 -21.65
CA PRO A 429 -17.78 16.10 -22.38
C PRO A 429 -17.99 17.53 -21.87
N GLN A 430 -18.09 18.49 -22.78
CA GLN A 430 -18.40 19.88 -22.43
C GLN A 430 -19.72 20.01 -21.66
N SER A 431 -20.66 19.08 -21.86
CA SER A 431 -21.92 19.03 -21.10
C SER A 431 -21.73 18.87 -19.59
N LEU A 432 -20.63 18.27 -19.14
CA LEU A 432 -20.28 18.14 -17.72
C LEU A 432 -19.61 19.40 -17.16
N VAL A 433 -19.05 20.23 -18.05
CA VAL A 433 -18.28 21.44 -17.71
C VAL A 433 -18.61 22.59 -18.68
N PRO A 434 -19.87 23.06 -18.71
CA PRO A 434 -20.37 23.97 -19.75
C PRO A 434 -19.66 25.34 -19.79
N GLY A 435 -18.97 25.71 -18.71
CA GLY A 435 -18.18 26.94 -18.63
C GLY A 435 -16.78 26.86 -19.25
N LEU A 436 -16.36 25.69 -19.75
CA LEU A 436 -15.03 25.49 -20.34
C LEU A 436 -15.11 25.36 -21.87
N ALA A 437 -14.12 25.92 -22.57
CA ALA A 437 -14.04 25.86 -24.03
C ALA A 437 -13.58 24.49 -24.52
N LEU A 438 -14.04 24.08 -25.70
CA LEU A 438 -13.56 22.88 -26.37
C LEU A 438 -12.04 22.95 -26.62
N GLY A 439 -11.34 21.84 -26.41
CA GLY A 439 -9.89 21.75 -26.51
C GLY A 439 -9.11 22.32 -25.33
N SER A 440 -9.78 22.96 -24.36
CA SER A 440 -9.14 23.34 -23.09
C SER A 440 -8.99 22.12 -22.17
N HIS A 441 -8.07 22.17 -21.21
CA HIS A 441 -7.97 21.16 -20.16
C HIS A 441 -8.77 21.55 -18.92
N LEU A 442 -9.21 20.58 -18.14
CA LEU A 442 -9.74 20.85 -16.80
C LEU A 442 -8.72 21.65 -15.97
N PRO A 443 -9.14 22.69 -15.22
CA PRO A 443 -8.24 23.49 -14.41
C PRO A 443 -7.52 22.66 -13.35
N GLN A 444 -6.26 22.99 -13.08
CA GLN A 444 -5.51 22.42 -11.95
C GLN A 444 -6.26 22.63 -10.62
N GLY A 445 -6.26 21.60 -9.78
CA GLY A 445 -6.98 21.58 -8.50
C GLY A 445 -8.43 21.12 -8.63
N THR A 446 -8.96 20.94 -9.85
CA THR A 446 -10.29 20.33 -10.06
C THR A 446 -10.28 18.90 -9.51
N THR A 447 -11.25 18.56 -8.67
CA THR A 447 -11.46 17.18 -8.21
C THR A 447 -12.49 16.51 -9.11
N LEU A 448 -12.08 15.44 -9.78
CA LEU A 448 -12.94 14.57 -10.58
C LEU A 448 -13.11 13.25 -9.84
N THR A 449 -14.34 12.90 -9.48
CA THR A 449 -14.63 11.64 -8.79
C THR A 449 -15.60 10.83 -9.63
N VAL A 450 -15.26 9.57 -9.89
CA VAL A 450 -16.06 8.67 -10.72
C VAL A 450 -16.67 7.58 -9.85
N TYR A 451 -17.95 7.33 -10.05
CA TYR A 451 -18.74 6.35 -9.33
C TYR A 451 -19.39 5.36 -10.29
N THR A 452 -19.72 4.18 -9.78
CA THR A 452 -20.74 3.32 -10.39
C THR A 452 -22.10 4.05 -10.39
N ILE A 453 -23.03 3.60 -11.23
CA ILE A 453 -24.41 4.11 -11.24
C ILE A 453 -25.15 3.95 -9.89
N ASN A 454 -24.67 3.03 -9.04
CA ASN A 454 -25.23 2.77 -7.70
C ASN A 454 -24.52 3.58 -6.60
N GLY A 455 -23.65 4.53 -6.95
CA GLY A 455 -23.01 5.44 -6.00
C GLY A 455 -21.74 4.91 -5.32
N LEU A 456 -21.24 3.73 -5.70
CA LEU A 456 -19.93 3.26 -5.21
C LEU A 456 -18.79 3.99 -5.94
N LYS A 457 -17.88 4.63 -5.19
CA LYS A 457 -16.74 5.36 -5.74
C LYS A 457 -15.73 4.41 -6.38
N LEU A 458 -15.40 4.63 -7.65
CA LEU A 458 -14.36 3.91 -8.38
C LEU A 458 -12.97 4.52 -8.12
N TYR A 459 -12.84 5.83 -8.38
CA TYR A 459 -11.60 6.58 -8.12
C TYR A 459 -11.88 8.07 -7.96
N SER A 460 -10.92 8.80 -7.40
CA SER A 460 -10.92 10.26 -7.36
C SER A 460 -9.58 10.81 -7.81
N GLN A 461 -9.60 11.76 -8.74
CA GLN A 461 -8.42 12.44 -9.27
C GLN A 461 -8.47 13.92 -8.90
N THR A 462 -7.39 14.44 -8.35
CA THR A 462 -7.16 15.90 -8.33
C THR A 462 -6.31 16.26 -9.54
N VAL A 463 -6.87 17.07 -10.44
CA VAL A 463 -6.22 17.48 -11.68
C VAL A 463 -4.95 18.27 -11.40
N THR A 464 -3.86 17.87 -12.03
CA THR A 464 -2.59 18.60 -12.05
C THR A 464 -2.36 19.19 -13.44
N ALA A 465 -1.37 20.09 -13.57
CA ALA A 465 -0.98 20.64 -14.87
C ALA A 465 -0.63 19.56 -15.93
N ALA A 466 -0.20 18.38 -15.49
CA ALA A 466 0.19 17.27 -16.36
C ALA A 466 -0.89 16.21 -16.58
N SER A 467 -2.05 16.31 -15.91
CA SER A 467 -3.05 15.22 -15.87
C SER A 467 -4.49 15.64 -16.16
N GLY A 468 -4.71 16.89 -16.58
CA GLY A 468 -6.06 17.40 -16.83
C GLY A 468 -6.71 16.79 -18.07
N PRO A 469 -7.90 16.17 -17.95
CA PRO A 469 -8.69 15.75 -19.11
C PRO A 469 -8.99 16.91 -20.06
N ILE A 470 -8.99 16.64 -21.36
CA ILE A 470 -9.33 17.63 -22.40
C ILE A 470 -10.85 17.72 -22.56
N VAL A 471 -11.39 18.93 -22.64
CA VAL A 471 -12.81 19.20 -22.89
C VAL A 471 -13.16 18.95 -24.35
N VAL A 472 -14.11 18.06 -24.62
CA VAL A 472 -14.52 17.63 -25.96
C VAL A 472 -16.01 17.86 -26.22
N SER A 473 -16.40 17.97 -27.49
CA SER A 473 -17.79 18.22 -27.90
C SER A 473 -18.68 16.97 -27.87
N GLY A 474 -18.08 15.78 -27.78
CA GLY A 474 -18.80 14.51 -27.68
C GLY A 474 -19.45 14.28 -26.31
N SER A 475 -20.31 13.27 -26.22
CA SER A 475 -21.02 12.88 -24.99
C SER A 475 -20.28 11.84 -24.15
N THR A 476 -19.21 11.24 -24.67
CA THR A 476 -18.48 10.17 -23.99
C THR A 476 -17.33 10.72 -23.15
N PHE A 477 -17.29 10.32 -21.88
CA PHE A 477 -16.16 10.53 -21.00
C PHE A 477 -15.06 9.50 -21.30
N ASN A 478 -13.80 9.89 -21.23
CA ASN A 478 -12.67 8.95 -21.30
C ASN A 478 -11.83 9.15 -20.04
N THR A 479 -11.60 8.07 -19.28
CA THR A 479 -10.91 8.15 -17.99
C THR A 479 -9.44 8.56 -18.12
N GLY A 480 -8.84 8.33 -19.29
CA GLY A 480 -7.40 8.23 -19.43
C GLY A 480 -6.83 7.08 -18.58
N SER A 481 -5.51 7.09 -18.42
CA SER A 481 -4.78 6.05 -17.70
C SER A 481 -4.81 6.20 -16.18
N TYR A 482 -5.34 7.32 -15.65
CA TYR A 482 -5.35 7.61 -14.21
C TYR A 482 -5.92 6.49 -13.33
N PRO A 483 -7.10 5.89 -13.60
CA PRO A 483 -7.63 4.82 -12.77
C PRO A 483 -6.69 3.61 -12.69
N PHE A 484 -5.97 3.31 -13.77
CA PHE A 484 -4.97 2.24 -13.80
C PHE A 484 -3.72 2.59 -12.99
N ALA A 485 -3.36 3.88 -12.88
CA ALA A 485 -2.22 4.34 -12.07
C ALA A 485 -2.45 4.22 -10.55
N VAL A 486 -3.70 4.19 -10.11
CA VAL A 486 -4.07 4.10 -8.68
C VAL A 486 -4.55 2.71 -8.25
N GLY A 487 -4.91 1.84 -9.18
CA GLY A 487 -5.34 0.47 -8.88
C GLY A 487 -5.28 -0.51 -10.05
N PRO A 488 -5.18 -1.81 -9.78
CA PRO A 488 -5.31 -2.86 -10.80
C PRO A 488 -6.72 -2.89 -11.39
N ILE A 489 -6.78 -3.02 -12.73
CA ILE A 489 -8.02 -3.16 -13.49
C ILE A 489 -7.89 -4.34 -14.44
N TYR A 490 -8.86 -5.25 -14.40
CA TYR A 490 -8.94 -6.40 -15.27
C TYR A 490 -9.93 -6.17 -16.42
N VAL A 491 -9.48 -6.47 -17.63
CA VAL A 491 -10.28 -6.43 -18.85
C VAL A 491 -10.63 -7.86 -19.24
N TRP A 492 -11.91 -8.22 -19.09
CA TRP A 492 -12.41 -9.57 -19.33
C TRP A 492 -12.97 -9.71 -20.75
N ASN A 493 -12.48 -10.71 -21.49
CA ASN A 493 -13.00 -11.15 -22.79
C ASN A 493 -14.12 -12.22 -22.63
N ASN A 494 -15.10 -12.00 -21.75
CA ASN A 494 -16.16 -12.99 -21.47
C ASN A 494 -17.23 -13.09 -22.56
N ASP A 495 -17.47 -12.01 -23.30
CA ASP A 495 -18.45 -11.95 -24.37
C ASP A 495 -18.05 -10.93 -25.45
N ALA A 496 -19.01 -10.55 -26.30
CA ALA A 496 -18.78 -9.63 -27.41
C ALA A 496 -18.57 -8.17 -27.00
N THR A 497 -18.92 -7.79 -25.77
CA THR A 497 -18.81 -6.42 -25.23
C THR A 497 -17.73 -6.31 -24.15
N GLY A 498 -17.39 -7.41 -23.50
CA GLY A 498 -16.40 -7.47 -22.45
C GLY A 498 -16.92 -7.04 -21.08
N THR A 499 -16.05 -7.12 -20.08
CA THR A 499 -16.33 -6.59 -18.74
C THR A 499 -15.08 -5.90 -18.20
N THR A 500 -15.25 -4.69 -17.67
CA THR A 500 -14.18 -3.98 -16.95
C THR A 500 -14.33 -4.23 -15.46
N VAL A 501 -13.27 -4.71 -14.82
CA VAL A 501 -13.28 -5.08 -13.40
C VAL A 501 -12.27 -4.24 -12.63
N PHE A 502 -12.73 -3.50 -11.63
CA PHE A 502 -11.86 -2.81 -10.68
C PHE A 502 -11.58 -3.76 -9.51
N ASP A 503 -10.32 -4.16 -9.34
CA ASP A 503 -9.89 -5.04 -8.24
C ASP A 503 -9.43 -4.25 -7.01
N ARG A 504 -9.37 -2.92 -7.15
CA ARG A 504 -9.14 -1.97 -6.05
C ARG A 504 -9.80 -0.63 -6.37
N LEU A 505 -10.35 0.00 -5.34
CA LEU A 505 -10.90 1.37 -5.45
C LEU A 505 -9.81 2.40 -5.17
N GLY A 506 -9.83 3.49 -5.93
CA GLY A 506 -8.87 4.60 -5.90
C GLY A 506 -9.28 5.78 -5.03
#